data_AF-A0A7S1RPT9-F1
#
_entry.id   AF-A0A7S1RPT9-F1
#
_cell.length_a   1.000
_cell.length_b   1.000
_cell.length_c   1.000
_cell.angle_alpha   90.00
_cell.angle_beta   90.00
_cell.angle_gamma   90.00
#
_symmetry.space_group_name_H-M   'P 1'
#
loop_
_entity.id
_entity.type
_entity.pdbx_description
1 polymer ?
#
loop_
_entity_poly.entity_id
_entity_poly.type
_entity_poly.pdbx_seq_one_letter_code
_entity_poly.pdbx_strand_id
1 'polypeptide(L)'
;LKRGGRAALLGAMALARREQAKPADRCHPPAIAAFARWDVEIPRGRLHEPGRVFCGGTPAGFEGTVHRMLQPLPTCVVRQQPRDDGCERLALLHFTRAAIARCGTDRLDLCVGHLRLFLTHWPSLCGVTVLAEFVRHFPAVRLELH
;
A
#
# COMPACT_ATOMS: atom_id res chain seq x y z
N LEU A 1 31.77 55.02 2.83
CA LEU A 1 32.30 53.79 2.17
C LEU A 1 32.77 52.85 3.29
N LYS A 2 32.32 51.61 3.51
CA LYS A 2 31.72 50.56 2.67
C LYS A 2 30.75 49.74 3.55
N ARG A 3 29.48 49.62 3.10
CA ARG A 3 28.56 48.54 3.47
C ARG A 3 28.96 47.27 2.70
N GLY A 4 28.65 46.08 3.22
CA GLY A 4 28.38 44.93 2.33
C GLY A 4 29.13 43.60 2.57
N GLY A 5 29.59 43.28 3.78
CA GLY A 5 30.39 42.06 4.00
C GLY A 5 29.69 40.82 4.57
N ARG A 6 28.52 40.95 5.22
CA ARG A 6 27.98 39.85 6.07
C ARG A 6 26.65 39.24 5.64
N ALA A 7 25.93 39.83 4.69
CA ALA A 7 24.66 39.29 4.21
C ALA A 7 24.81 38.17 3.16
N ALA A 8 25.99 38.05 2.53
CA ALA A 8 26.22 37.09 1.44
C ALA A 8 26.46 35.65 1.91
N LEU A 9 27.01 35.43 3.11
CA LEU A 9 27.31 34.08 3.59
C LEU A 9 26.08 33.32 4.12
N LEU A 10 25.08 34.02 4.66
CA LEU A 10 23.85 33.39 5.17
C LEU A 10 22.84 33.08 4.05
N GLY A 11 22.89 33.80 2.92
CA GLY A 11 22.08 33.49 1.73
C GLY A 11 22.57 32.25 0.97
N ALA A 12 23.88 31.99 0.95
CA ALA A 12 24.45 30.85 0.24
C ALA A 12 24.16 29.49 0.92
N MET A 13 24.02 29.46 2.25
CA MET A 13 23.66 28.22 2.97
C MET A 13 22.15 27.90 2.91
N ALA A 14 21.30 28.88 2.61
CA ALA A 14 19.87 28.68 2.46
C ALA A 14 19.47 28.20 1.04
N LEU A 15 20.27 28.52 0.01
CA LEU A 15 20.06 28.01 -1.35
C LEU A 15 20.72 26.64 -1.61
N ALA A 16 21.74 26.25 -0.84
CA ALA A 16 22.37 24.93 -0.97
C ALA A 16 21.55 23.76 -0.37
N ARG A 17 20.45 24.05 0.35
CA ARG A 17 19.55 23.03 0.92
C ARG A 17 18.32 22.71 0.06
N ARG A 18 18.22 23.28 -1.15
CA ARG A 18 17.01 23.19 -1.96
C ARG A 18 17.01 22.17 -3.09
N GLU A 19 18.07 21.41 -3.30
CA GLU A 19 18.11 20.39 -4.38
C GLU A 19 18.79 19.09 -3.98
N GLN A 20 18.35 18.52 -2.86
CA GLN A 20 18.40 17.07 -2.70
C GLN A 20 17.04 16.60 -2.17
N ALA A 21 15.99 16.87 -2.97
CA ALA A 21 14.90 15.92 -2.98
C ALA A 21 15.54 14.59 -3.38
N LYS A 22 15.71 13.69 -2.40
CA LYS A 22 16.14 12.31 -2.63
C LYS A 22 15.36 11.86 -3.86
N PRO A 23 16.02 11.49 -4.98
CA PRO A 23 15.30 11.04 -6.15
C PRO A 23 14.33 9.97 -5.65
N ALA A 24 13.03 10.17 -5.89
CA ALA A 24 12.00 9.20 -5.52
C ALA A 24 12.58 7.85 -5.89
N ASP A 25 12.82 7.00 -4.88
CA ASP A 25 13.57 5.74 -5.03
C ASP A 25 13.03 5.10 -6.29
N ARG A 26 13.85 5.09 -7.35
CA ARG A 26 13.44 4.50 -8.62
C ARG A 26 13.16 3.06 -8.26
N CYS A 27 11.89 2.71 -8.21
CA CYS A 27 11.45 1.36 -8.04
C CYS A 27 11.95 0.65 -9.29
N HIS A 28 13.18 0.11 -9.24
CA HIS A 28 13.53 -1.02 -10.09
C HIS A 28 12.49 -2.05 -9.68
N PRO A 29 11.48 -2.33 -10.53
CA PRO A 29 10.43 -3.21 -10.09
C PRO A 29 11.13 -4.52 -9.72
N PRO A 30 11.08 -4.97 -8.46
CA PRO A 30 11.40 -6.35 -8.19
C PRO A 30 10.57 -7.19 -9.18
N ALA A 31 11.11 -8.30 -9.68
CA ALA A 31 10.40 -9.18 -10.62
C ALA A 31 9.01 -9.63 -10.12
N ILE A 32 8.73 -9.38 -8.83
CA ILE A 32 7.48 -9.59 -8.12
C ILE A 32 6.72 -8.27 -8.00
N ALA A 33 5.62 -8.16 -8.74
CA ALA A 33 4.71 -7.03 -8.68
C ALA A 33 3.26 -7.49 -8.74
N ALA A 34 2.37 -6.64 -8.23
CA ALA A 34 0.93 -6.79 -8.31
C ALA A 34 0.34 -5.58 -9.04
N PHE A 35 -0.49 -5.79 -10.04
CA PHE A 35 -1.35 -4.74 -10.58
C PHE A 35 -2.76 -4.94 -10.02
N ALA A 36 -3.30 -3.93 -9.34
CA ALA A 36 -4.64 -4.00 -8.78
C ALA A 36 -5.55 -2.96 -9.40
N ARG A 37 -6.77 -3.39 -9.72
CA ARG A 37 -7.89 -2.54 -10.14
C ARG A 37 -9.06 -2.86 -9.22
N TRP A 38 -9.74 -1.83 -8.72
CA TRP A 38 -10.94 -2.05 -7.92
C TRP A 38 -12.06 -1.09 -8.30
N ASP A 39 -13.26 -1.62 -8.20
CA ASP A 39 -14.49 -0.91 -8.45
C ASP A 39 -15.53 -1.41 -7.45
N VAL A 40 -15.64 -0.68 -6.34
CA VAL A 40 -16.34 -1.12 -5.14
C VAL A 40 -17.27 -0.02 -4.65
N GLU A 41 -18.55 -0.33 -4.55
CA GLU A 41 -19.55 0.49 -3.89
C GLU A 41 -19.37 0.40 -2.38
N ILE A 42 -19.47 1.55 -1.73
CA ILE A 42 -19.37 1.70 -0.28
C ILE A 42 -20.56 2.52 0.22
N PRO A 43 -20.92 2.48 1.51
CA PRO A 43 -22.13 3.16 2.02
C PRO A 43 -22.25 4.66 1.71
N ARG A 44 -21.13 5.34 1.41
CA ARG A 44 -21.08 6.79 1.16
C ARG A 44 -20.52 7.15 -0.23
N GLY A 45 -20.50 6.20 -1.17
CA GLY A 45 -20.03 6.46 -2.53
C GLY A 45 -19.40 5.25 -3.20
N ARG A 46 -18.33 5.48 -3.95
CA ARG A 46 -17.65 4.45 -4.74
C ARG A 46 -16.15 4.61 -4.67
N LEU A 47 -15.46 3.50 -4.48
CA LEU A 47 -14.02 3.35 -4.60
C LEU A 47 -13.71 2.86 -6.00
N HIS A 48 -13.11 3.72 -6.81
CA HIS A 48 -12.65 3.37 -8.14
C HIS A 48 -11.15 3.62 -8.25
N GLU A 49 -10.39 2.60 -8.64
CA GLU A 49 -9.00 2.72 -9.07
C GLU A 49 -8.88 1.99 -10.40
N PRO A 50 -8.61 2.71 -11.51
CA PRO A 50 -8.55 2.12 -12.84
C PRO A 50 -7.39 1.11 -12.99
N GLY A 51 -6.38 1.20 -12.14
CA GLY A 51 -5.25 0.28 -12.13
C GLY A 51 -4.01 0.90 -11.50
N ARG A 52 -3.42 0.21 -10.51
CA ARG A 52 -2.18 0.63 -9.86
C ARG A 52 -1.22 -0.54 -9.71
N VAL A 53 0.07 -0.29 -9.97
CA VAL A 53 1.14 -1.26 -9.73
C VAL A 53 1.68 -1.10 -8.31
N PHE A 54 1.85 -2.23 -7.64
CA PHE A 54 2.46 -2.37 -6.33
C PHE A 54 3.67 -3.28 -6.45
N CYS A 55 4.81 -2.76 -6.04
CA CYS A 55 6.04 -3.53 -5.93
C CYS A 55 6.25 -3.88 -4.46
N GLY A 56 6.81 -5.07 -4.19
CA GLY A 56 7.03 -5.52 -2.82
C GLY A 56 7.79 -4.49 -1.97
N GLY A 57 7.49 -4.48 -0.67
CA GLY A 57 8.06 -3.57 0.32
C GLY A 57 7.08 -3.27 1.46
N THR A 58 7.60 -2.88 2.62
CA THR A 58 6.78 -2.35 3.72
C THR A 58 6.60 -0.85 3.50
N PRO A 59 5.41 -0.36 3.11
CA PRO A 59 5.17 1.07 2.96
C PRO A 59 5.24 1.75 4.33
N ALA A 60 5.97 2.87 4.41
CA ALA A 60 5.97 3.72 5.59
C ALA A 60 4.53 4.20 5.89
N GLY A 61 4.11 4.17 7.16
CA GLY A 61 2.81 4.68 7.59
C GLY A 61 1.63 3.71 7.48
N PHE A 62 1.89 2.41 7.27
CA PHE A 62 0.90 1.34 7.50
C PHE A 62 1.05 0.73 8.89
N GLU A 63 1.10 1.57 9.91
CA GLU A 63 1.10 1.11 11.31
C GLU A 63 -0.35 1.04 11.83
N GLY A 64 -0.65 0.07 12.70
CA GLY A 64 -1.92 0.01 13.43
C GLY A 64 -2.93 -1.01 12.90
N THR A 65 -4.23 -0.69 12.99
CA THR A 65 -5.33 -1.66 12.82
C THR A 65 -5.36 -2.29 11.43
N VAL A 66 -5.16 -1.50 10.37
CA VAL A 66 -5.16 -1.99 8.98
C VAL A 66 -4.06 -3.04 8.77
N HIS A 67 -2.88 -2.81 9.35
CA HIS A 67 -1.75 -3.71 9.26
C HIS A 67 -2.03 -5.07 9.90
N ARG A 68 -2.75 -5.05 11.03
CA ARG A 68 -3.14 -6.24 11.80
C ARG A 68 -4.25 -7.05 11.14
N MET A 69 -5.16 -6.38 10.42
CA MET A 69 -6.27 -7.05 9.72
C MET A 69 -5.78 -7.98 8.60
N LEU A 70 -4.67 -7.65 7.96
CA LEU A 70 -4.09 -8.42 6.86
C LEU A 70 -2.72 -9.00 7.25
N GLN A 71 -2.59 -9.49 8.49
CA GLN A 71 -1.41 -10.25 8.90
C GLN A 71 -1.50 -11.68 8.33
N PRO A 72 -0.41 -12.22 7.76
CA PRO A 72 -0.33 -13.64 7.50
C PRO A 72 -0.60 -14.44 8.79
N LEU A 73 -1.25 -15.60 8.66
CA LEU A 73 -1.51 -16.44 9.83
C LEU A 73 -0.18 -16.83 10.50
N PRO A 74 -0.09 -16.83 11.85
CA PRO A 74 1.16 -17.12 12.56
C PRO A 74 1.77 -18.48 12.18
N THR A 75 0.93 -19.46 11.85
CA THR A 75 1.32 -20.80 11.39
C THR A 75 2.14 -20.77 10.10
N CYS A 76 1.95 -19.78 9.24
CA CYS A 76 2.73 -19.59 8.01
C CYS A 76 4.11 -18.96 8.28
N VAL A 77 4.30 -18.35 9.46
CA VAL A 77 5.51 -17.61 9.87
C VAL A 77 6.50 -18.50 10.64
N VAL A 78 6.10 -19.69 11.10
CA VAL A 78 6.89 -20.56 11.99
C VAL A 78 8.24 -21.03 11.39
N ARG A 79 8.45 -20.91 10.08
CA ARG A 79 9.73 -21.26 9.43
C ARG A 79 10.27 -20.24 8.44
N GLN A 80 9.52 -19.19 8.13
CA GLN A 80 9.94 -18.16 7.21
C GLN A 80 9.87 -16.84 7.95
N GLN A 81 10.99 -16.11 7.97
CA GLN A 81 11.00 -14.73 8.41
C GLN A 81 9.82 -14.01 7.73
N PRO A 82 8.94 -13.33 8.50
CA PRO A 82 7.72 -12.76 7.95
C PRO A 82 8.11 -11.79 6.84
N ARG A 83 7.94 -12.24 5.60
CA ARG A 83 8.03 -11.40 4.41
C ARG A 83 6.74 -10.61 4.35
N ASP A 84 6.72 -9.56 5.15
CA ASP A 84 5.59 -8.65 5.30
C ASP A 84 5.47 -7.67 4.13
N ASP A 85 6.30 -7.89 3.10
CA ASP A 85 6.57 -7.06 1.94
C ASP A 85 5.98 -7.63 0.64
N GLY A 86 5.10 -8.64 0.71
CA GLY A 86 4.40 -9.18 -0.46
C GLY A 86 3.60 -8.10 -1.22
N CYS A 87 3.75 -8.06 -2.54
CA CYS A 87 3.09 -7.07 -3.39
C CYS A 87 1.55 -7.16 -3.35
N GLU A 88 1.02 -8.38 -3.19
CA GLU A 88 -0.39 -8.67 -3.00
C GLU A 88 -0.91 -8.08 -1.70
N ARG A 89 -0.15 -8.23 -0.62
CA ARG A 89 -0.49 -7.67 0.69
C ARG A 89 -0.51 -6.16 0.63
N LEU A 90 0.50 -5.56 -0.02
CA LEU A 90 0.58 -4.13 -0.19
C LEU A 90 -0.63 -3.58 -0.96
N ALA A 91 -1.02 -4.22 -2.06
CA ALA A 91 -2.20 -3.83 -2.83
C ALA A 91 -3.48 -3.88 -1.99
N LEU A 92 -3.68 -4.97 -1.24
CA LEU A 92 -4.85 -5.14 -0.38
C LEU A 92 -4.86 -4.17 0.81
N LEU A 93 -3.72 -3.88 1.43
CA LEU A 93 -3.60 -2.87 2.47
C LEU A 93 -3.99 -1.50 1.95
N HIS A 94 -3.54 -1.13 0.75
CA HIS A 94 -3.89 0.14 0.12
C HIS A 94 -5.39 0.28 -0.10
N PHE A 95 -6.03 -0.74 -0.65
CA PHE A 95 -7.48 -0.77 -0.80
C PHE A 95 -8.19 -0.71 0.56
N THR A 96 -7.79 -1.53 1.52
CA THR A 96 -8.42 -1.64 2.84
C THR A 96 -8.35 -0.30 3.59
N ARG A 97 -7.21 0.38 3.53
CA ARG A 97 -7.05 1.73 4.07
C ARG A 97 -8.01 2.73 3.41
N ALA A 98 -8.16 2.66 2.08
CA ALA A 98 -9.05 3.55 1.34
C ALA A 98 -10.53 3.31 1.67
N ALA A 99 -10.92 2.06 1.94
CA ALA A 99 -12.25 1.70 2.41
C ALA A 99 -12.49 2.19 3.84
N ILE A 100 -11.62 1.84 4.78
CA ILE A 100 -11.72 2.26 6.18
C ILE A 100 -11.80 3.79 6.30
N ALA A 101 -11.00 4.53 5.53
CA ALA A 101 -11.02 5.99 5.55
C ALA A 101 -12.37 6.60 5.12
N ARG A 102 -13.21 5.87 4.37
CA ARG A 102 -14.49 6.37 3.85
C ARG A 102 -15.72 5.81 4.58
N CYS A 103 -15.67 4.55 5.03
CA CYS A 103 -16.82 3.90 5.66
C CYS A 103 -16.59 3.45 7.11
N GLY A 104 -15.37 3.50 7.63
CA GLY A 104 -15.02 2.94 8.94
C GLY A 104 -14.70 1.44 8.89
N THR A 105 -14.04 0.94 9.92
CA THR A 105 -13.68 -0.50 10.08
C THR A 105 -14.88 -1.39 10.36
N ASP A 106 -15.94 -0.83 10.93
CA ASP A 106 -17.18 -1.49 11.34
C ASP A 106 -18.15 -1.78 10.19
N ARG A 107 -17.85 -1.29 8.97
CA ARG A 107 -18.76 -1.33 7.82
C ARG A 107 -18.14 -1.93 6.56
N LEU A 108 -17.06 -2.67 6.69
CA LEU A 108 -16.35 -3.25 5.54
C LEU A 108 -17.17 -4.38 4.88
N ASP A 109 -18.04 -5.02 5.63
CA ASP A 109 -19.03 -6.00 5.18
C ASP A 109 -20.09 -5.42 4.23
N LEU A 110 -20.32 -4.10 4.28
CA LEU A 110 -21.24 -3.39 3.38
C LEU A 110 -20.60 -3.01 2.04
N CYS A 111 -19.30 -3.27 1.84
CA CYS A 111 -18.62 -2.98 0.59
C CYS A 111 -18.96 -4.06 -0.46
N VAL A 112 -19.39 -3.64 -1.65
CA VAL A 112 -19.84 -4.56 -2.72
C VAL A 112 -19.14 -4.22 -4.02
N GLY A 113 -18.66 -5.21 -4.76
CA GLY A 113 -18.10 -4.98 -6.09
C GLY A 113 -16.96 -5.94 -6.43
N HIS A 114 -15.98 -5.44 -7.18
CA HIS A 114 -14.90 -6.27 -7.71
C HIS A 114 -13.52 -5.68 -7.40
N LEU A 115 -12.60 -6.54 -6.99
CA LEU A 115 -11.17 -6.27 -6.93
C LEU A 115 -10.46 -7.28 -7.81
N ARG A 116 -9.76 -6.80 -8.83
CA ARG A 116 -8.92 -7.61 -9.71
C ARG A 116 -7.47 -7.42 -9.35
N LEU A 117 -6.79 -8.52 -9.06
CA LEU A 117 -5.38 -8.55 -8.71
C LEU A 117 -4.63 -9.40 -9.74
N PHE A 118 -3.75 -8.78 -10.49
CA PHE A 118 -2.89 -9.42 -11.48
C PHE A 118 -1.50 -9.56 -10.87
N LEU A 119 -1.03 -10.78 -10.67
CA LEU A 119 0.24 -11.06 -10.02
C LEU A 119 1.25 -11.58 -11.05
N THR A 120 2.51 -11.14 -10.95
CA THR A 120 3.57 -11.69 -11.81
C THR A 120 4.00 -13.11 -11.42
N HIS A 121 3.43 -13.67 -10.34
CA HIS A 121 3.75 -14.99 -9.79
C HIS A 121 2.55 -15.55 -9.01
N TRP A 122 2.55 -16.87 -8.76
CA TRP A 122 1.56 -17.47 -7.85
C TRP A 122 1.84 -17.03 -6.41
N PRO A 123 0.85 -16.51 -5.66
CA PRO A 123 1.08 -16.07 -4.28
C PRO A 123 1.57 -17.21 -3.40
N SER A 124 2.52 -16.89 -2.53
CA SER A 124 3.00 -17.83 -1.52
C SER A 124 1.89 -18.25 -0.54
N LEU A 125 2.13 -19.25 0.31
CA LEU A 125 1.18 -19.61 1.37
C LEU A 125 0.81 -18.39 2.24
N CYS A 126 1.78 -17.54 2.59
CA CYS A 126 1.53 -16.28 3.30
C CYS A 126 0.62 -15.34 2.48
N GLY A 127 0.87 -15.20 1.18
CA GLY A 127 0.03 -14.41 0.27
C GLY A 127 -1.41 -14.92 0.24
N VAL A 128 -1.60 -16.25 0.15
CA VAL A 128 -2.93 -16.88 0.21
C VAL A 128 -3.64 -16.56 1.52
N THR A 129 -2.95 -16.62 2.67
CA THR A 129 -3.58 -16.24 3.95
C THR A 129 -4.01 -14.77 3.98
N VAL A 130 -3.22 -13.87 3.40
CA VAL A 130 -3.58 -12.45 3.31
C VAL A 130 -4.81 -12.25 2.41
N LEU A 131 -4.89 -12.95 1.28
CA LEU A 131 -6.07 -12.93 0.40
C LEU A 131 -7.31 -13.47 1.14
N ALA A 132 -7.16 -14.52 1.93
CA ALA A 132 -8.25 -15.09 2.73
C ALA A 132 -8.74 -14.11 3.82
N GLU A 133 -7.83 -13.49 4.57
CA GLU A 133 -8.17 -12.46 5.56
C GLU A 133 -8.88 -11.27 4.91
N PHE A 134 -8.43 -10.87 3.72
CA PHE A 134 -9.12 -9.84 2.95
C PHE A 134 -10.57 -10.22 2.63
N VAL A 135 -10.79 -11.41 2.06
CA VAL A 135 -12.16 -11.88 1.74
C VAL A 135 -13.03 -11.99 2.99
N ARG A 136 -12.45 -12.37 4.13
CA ARG A 136 -13.16 -12.42 5.43
C ARG A 136 -13.67 -11.05 5.87
N HIS A 137 -12.91 -9.99 5.60
CA HIS A 137 -13.29 -8.62 5.95
C HIS A 137 -14.20 -7.94 4.92
N PHE A 138 -14.18 -8.39 3.66
CA PHE A 138 -14.95 -7.85 2.55
C PHE A 138 -15.77 -8.95 1.85
N PRO A 139 -16.73 -9.60 2.54
CA PRO A 139 -17.42 -10.79 2.03
C PRO A 139 -18.21 -10.57 0.74
N ALA A 140 -18.66 -9.34 0.48
CA ALA A 140 -19.41 -8.99 -0.74
C ALA A 140 -18.52 -8.36 -1.85
N VAL A 141 -17.20 -8.26 -1.63
CA VAL A 141 -16.25 -7.88 -2.67
C VAL A 141 -15.69 -9.15 -3.32
N ARG A 142 -15.92 -9.29 -4.62
CA ARG A 142 -15.35 -10.39 -5.39
C ARG A 142 -13.88 -10.11 -5.69
N LEU A 143 -13.00 -10.94 -5.12
CA LEU A 143 -11.57 -10.94 -5.42
C LEU A 143 -11.30 -11.87 -6.62
N GLU A 144 -10.80 -11.31 -7.72
CA GLU A 144 -10.40 -12.02 -8.94
C GLU A 144 -8.88 -12.01 -9.05
N LEU A 145 -8.25 -13.19 -9.06
CA LEU A 145 -6.80 -13.36 -9.18
C LEU A 145 -6.45 -13.76 -10.62
N HIS A 146 -5.47 -13.06 -11.21
CA HIS A 146 -5.00 -13.26 -12.57
C HIS A 146 -3.47 -13.41 -12.62
#